data_AF-A0A8J3L6R1-F1
#
_entry.id   AF-A0A8J3L6R1-F1
#
_cell.length_a   1.000
_cell.length_b   1.000
_cell.length_c   1.000
_cell.angle_alpha   90.00
_cell.angle_beta   90.00
_cell.angle_gamma   90.00
#
_symmetry.space_group_name_H-M   'P 1'
#
loop_
_entity.id
_entity.type
_entity.pdbx_description
1 polymer ?
#
loop_
_entity_poly.entity_id
_entity_poly.type
_entity_poly.pdbx_seq_one_letter_code
_entity_poly.pdbx_strand_id
1 'polypeptide(L)'
;MAQPVLVEVSSLLRPDALVAARGLWRAPGPPRLLHADIAGLPDSAVPWLWEVAEEFGRDADLTVLSGADVVRRHGPVPPLRPARRLRALGRGAVLLVCGPAVSILICDDPDGRPRADGPNDVVIGLPVTPTLPNLQAALGSGGVPWDAPGWLDLANHAAAA
;
A
#
# COMPACT_ATOMS: atom_id res chain seq x y z
N MET A 1 -13.06 -15.96 -9.94
CA MET A 1 -12.49 -14.85 -9.16
C MET A 1 -11.06 -15.21 -8.80
N ALA A 2 -10.10 -14.32 -9.01
CA ALA A 2 -8.70 -14.59 -8.67
C ALA A 2 -8.39 -13.90 -7.34
N GLN A 3 -7.91 -14.65 -6.35
CA GLN A 3 -7.51 -14.07 -5.07
C GLN A 3 -6.26 -13.21 -5.28
N PRO A 4 -6.23 -11.95 -4.78
CA PRO A 4 -5.03 -11.13 -4.84
C PRO A 4 -3.85 -11.81 -4.14
N VAL A 5 -2.66 -11.66 -4.71
CA VAL A 5 -1.43 -12.06 -4.03
C VAL A 5 -1.19 -11.07 -2.91
N LEU A 6 -1.31 -11.54 -1.67
CA LEU A 6 -0.95 -10.79 -0.48
C LEU A 6 0.50 -11.08 -0.09
N VAL A 7 1.29 -10.04 0.09
CA VAL A 7 2.61 -10.12 0.71
C VAL A 7 2.63 -9.25 1.96
N GLU A 8 2.96 -9.85 3.09
CA GLU A 8 3.15 -9.14 4.36
C GLU A 8 4.64 -9.02 4.65
N VAL A 9 5.17 -7.80 4.70
CA VAL A 9 6.62 -7.57 4.83
C VAL A 9 7.18 -8.17 6.12
N SER A 10 6.42 -8.12 7.22
CA SER A 10 6.76 -8.73 8.50
C SER A 10 6.98 -10.25 8.44
N SER A 11 6.35 -10.94 7.48
CA SER A 11 6.48 -12.39 7.28
C SER A 11 7.76 -12.80 6.51
N LEU A 12 8.46 -11.83 5.91
CA LEU A 12 9.58 -12.06 4.99
C LEU A 12 10.95 -12.12 5.67
N LEU A 13 11.01 -12.08 7.00
CA LEU A 13 12.28 -12.15 7.76
C LEU A 13 13.11 -13.41 7.46
N ARG A 14 12.48 -14.47 6.94
CA ARG A 14 13.17 -15.69 6.55
C ARG A 14 13.56 -15.65 5.06
N PRO A 15 14.81 -15.98 4.69
CA PRO A 15 15.28 -15.90 3.31
C PRO A 15 14.47 -16.75 2.31
N ASP A 16 14.00 -17.92 2.71
CA ASP A 16 13.16 -18.82 1.91
C ASP A 16 11.79 -18.18 1.61
N ALA A 17 11.16 -17.57 2.61
CA ALA A 17 9.91 -16.84 2.45
C ALA A 17 10.06 -15.66 1.48
N LEU A 18 11.16 -14.90 1.59
CA LEU A 18 11.44 -13.79 0.69
C LEU A 18 11.64 -14.24 -0.77
N VAL A 19 12.38 -15.33 -0.99
CA VAL A 19 12.57 -15.91 -2.33
C VAL A 19 11.24 -16.37 -2.92
N ALA A 20 10.41 -17.06 -2.14
CA ALA A 20 9.10 -17.51 -2.57
C ALA A 20 8.17 -16.31 -2.91
N ALA A 21 8.14 -15.29 -2.05
CA ALA A 21 7.36 -14.08 -2.27
C ALA A 21 7.77 -13.36 -3.56
N ARG A 22 9.07 -13.20 -3.83
CA ARG A 22 9.58 -12.63 -5.09
C ARG A 22 9.15 -13.44 -6.31
N GLY A 23 9.16 -14.76 -6.20
CA GLY A 23 8.69 -15.66 -7.27
C GLY A 23 7.21 -15.44 -7.60
N LEU A 24 6.36 -15.39 -6.56
CA LEU A 24 4.92 -15.14 -6.71
C LEU A 24 4.65 -13.73 -7.25
N TRP A 25 5.38 -12.72 -6.78
CA TRP A 25 5.17 -11.33 -7.18
C TRP A 25 5.45 -11.09 -8.66
N ARG A 26 6.46 -11.76 -9.22
CA ARG A 26 6.83 -11.65 -10.64
C ARG A 26 5.89 -12.39 -11.58
N ALA A 27 5.11 -13.35 -11.08
CA ALA A 27 4.15 -14.07 -11.92
C ALA A 27 3.07 -13.09 -12.43
N PRO A 28 2.76 -13.08 -13.74
CA PRO A 28 1.54 -12.43 -14.23
C PRO A 28 0.33 -13.11 -13.60
N GLY A 29 -0.66 -12.34 -13.17
CA GLY A 29 -1.85 -12.94 -12.58
C GLY A 29 -2.69 -11.95 -11.78
N PRO A 30 -3.11 -12.32 -10.56
CA PRO A 30 -4.08 -11.56 -9.81
C PRO A 30 -3.51 -10.23 -9.31
N PRO A 31 -4.38 -9.32 -8.81
CA PRO A 31 -3.95 -8.10 -8.17
C PRO A 31 -2.94 -8.34 -7.05
N ARG A 32 -2.02 -7.41 -6.85
CA ARG A 32 -0.95 -7.45 -5.86
C ARG A 32 -1.25 -6.51 -4.72
N LEU A 33 -1.47 -7.08 -3.53
CA LEU A 33 -1.70 -6.35 -2.28
C LEU A 33 -0.47 -6.48 -1.39
N LEU A 34 0.18 -5.36 -1.11
CA LEU A 34 1.33 -5.29 -0.21
C LEU A 34 0.88 -4.75 1.15
N HIS A 35 1.09 -5.52 2.21
CA HIS A 35 0.95 -5.07 3.58
C HIS A 35 2.34 -4.77 4.15
N ALA A 36 2.71 -3.49 4.15
CA ALA A 36 4.01 -2.99 4.60
C ALA A 36 3.99 -2.61 6.09
N ASP A 37 3.34 -3.45 6.91
CA ASP A 37 3.35 -3.33 8.36
C ASP A 37 4.63 -3.94 8.93
N ILE A 38 5.32 -3.16 9.76
CA ILE A 38 6.54 -3.55 10.46
C ILE A 38 6.38 -3.37 11.98
N ALA A 39 5.15 -3.22 12.45
CA ALA A 39 4.83 -3.16 13.86
C ALA A 39 5.36 -4.39 14.61
N GLY A 40 5.90 -4.16 15.80
CA GLY A 40 6.43 -5.23 16.66
C GLY A 40 7.79 -5.81 16.24
N LEU A 41 8.35 -5.41 15.10
CA LEU A 41 9.69 -5.84 14.65
C LEU A 41 10.79 -5.02 15.32
N PRO A 42 12.03 -5.53 15.46
CA PRO A 42 13.13 -4.79 16.09
C PRO A 42 13.61 -3.60 15.24
N ASP A 43 14.08 -2.52 15.87
CA ASP A 43 14.52 -1.30 15.18
C ASP A 43 15.65 -1.56 14.17
N SER A 44 16.52 -2.52 14.45
CA SER A 44 17.62 -2.92 13.56
C SER A 44 17.13 -3.51 12.23
N ALA A 45 15.91 -4.06 12.17
CA ALA A 45 15.34 -4.62 10.95
C ALA A 45 14.60 -3.57 10.10
N VAL A 46 14.21 -2.43 10.68
CA VAL A 46 13.39 -1.41 10.03
C VAL A 46 13.99 -0.90 8.70
N PRO A 47 15.30 -0.59 8.59
CA PRO A 47 15.87 -0.15 7.32
C PRO A 47 15.73 -1.19 6.20
N TRP A 48 16.03 -2.45 6.51
CA TRP A 48 15.95 -3.56 5.54
C TRP A 48 14.51 -3.88 5.14
N LEU A 49 13.58 -3.91 6.10
CA LEU A 49 12.15 -4.13 5.80
C LEU A 49 11.58 -3.01 4.92
N TRP A 50 12.06 -1.77 5.11
CA TRP A 50 11.67 -0.66 4.26
C TRP A 50 12.19 -0.82 2.82
N GLU A 51 13.44 -1.27 2.63
CA GLU A 51 13.98 -1.61 1.31
C GLU A 51 13.13 -2.71 0.63
N VAL A 52 12.68 -3.71 1.38
CA VAL A 52 11.77 -4.75 0.90
C VAL A 52 10.40 -4.15 0.54
N ALA A 53 9.83 -3.28 1.37
CA ALA A 53 8.56 -2.62 1.06
C ALA A 53 8.67 -1.76 -0.21
N GLU A 54 9.77 -1.04 -0.41
CA GLU A 54 10.06 -0.31 -1.64
C GLU A 54 10.27 -1.24 -2.85
N GLU A 55 10.87 -2.42 -2.66
CA GLU A 55 11.01 -3.45 -3.70
C GLU A 55 9.66 -3.91 -4.22
N PHE A 56 8.81 -4.43 -3.32
CA PHE A 56 7.50 -4.97 -3.68
C PHE A 56 6.52 -3.87 -4.09
N GLY A 57 6.63 -2.68 -3.51
CA GLY A 57 5.75 -1.53 -3.75
C GLY A 57 5.80 -0.98 -5.18
N ARG A 58 6.90 -1.20 -5.92
CA ARG A 58 7.01 -0.79 -7.33
C ARG A 58 5.96 -1.45 -8.22
N ASP A 59 5.65 -2.70 -7.93
CA ASP A 59 4.76 -3.53 -8.73
C ASP A 59 3.42 -3.80 -8.02
N ALA A 60 3.23 -3.29 -6.81
CA ALA A 60 2.00 -3.42 -6.05
C ALA A 60 0.86 -2.62 -6.69
N ASP A 61 -0.34 -3.20 -6.72
CA ASP A 61 -1.55 -2.50 -7.13
C ASP A 61 -2.12 -1.69 -5.97
N LEU A 62 -2.04 -2.23 -4.74
CA LEU A 62 -2.35 -1.51 -3.51
C LEU A 62 -1.29 -1.81 -2.46
N THR A 63 -0.75 -0.75 -1.85
CA THR A 63 0.14 -0.86 -0.69
C THR A 63 -0.53 -0.27 0.54
N VAL A 64 -0.58 -1.03 1.63
CA VAL A 64 -1.06 -0.56 2.94
C VAL A 64 0.14 -0.24 3.82
N LEU A 65 0.21 0.99 4.33
CA LEU A 65 1.25 1.50 5.21
C LEU A 65 0.66 1.95 6.55
N SER A 66 1.36 1.66 7.64
CA SER A 66 1.06 2.25 8.94
C SER A 66 1.77 3.59 9.11
N GLY A 67 1.04 4.63 9.48
CA GLY A 67 1.61 5.94 9.80
C GLY A 67 2.63 5.87 10.93
N ALA A 68 2.43 4.98 11.92
CA ALA A 68 3.37 4.77 13.00
C ALA A 68 4.71 4.22 12.51
N ASP A 69 4.69 3.29 11.56
CA ASP A 69 5.90 2.71 10.95
C ASP A 69 6.66 3.71 10.10
N VAL A 70 5.92 4.56 9.37
CA VAL A 70 6.51 5.66 8.61
C VAL A 70 7.23 6.65 9.53
N VAL A 71 6.60 7.05 10.65
CA VAL A 71 7.24 7.92 11.67
C VAL A 71 8.46 7.23 12.26
N ARG A 72 8.36 5.94 12.60
CA ARG A 72 9.47 5.16 13.14
C ARG A 72 10.68 5.14 12.21
N ARG A 73 10.47 5.01 10.89
CA ARG A 73 11.54 4.99 9.89
C ARG A 73 12.13 6.36 9.57
N HIS A 74 11.29 7.38 9.46
CA HIS A 74 11.67 8.70 8.91
C HIS A 74 11.80 9.79 9.97
N GLY A 75 11.51 9.48 11.24
CA GLY A 75 11.50 10.44 12.33
C GLY A 75 10.30 11.40 12.24
N PRO A 76 10.42 12.65 12.70
CA PRO A 76 9.30 13.59 12.86
C PRO A 76 8.83 14.23 11.53
N VAL A 77 8.91 13.50 10.43
CA VAL A 77 8.40 13.95 9.12
C VAL A 77 6.93 13.53 8.99
N PRO A 78 6.06 14.38 8.41
CA PRO A 78 4.67 14.00 8.14
C PRO A 78 4.58 12.69 7.34
N PRO A 79 3.85 11.66 7.81
CA PRO A 79 3.79 10.34 7.17
C PRO A 79 3.31 10.35 5.71
N LEU A 80 2.53 11.36 5.35
CA LEU A 80 2.07 11.58 3.98
C LEU A 80 3.24 11.71 3.00
N ARG A 81 4.37 12.31 3.40
CA ARG A 81 5.49 12.55 2.48
C ARG A 81 6.20 11.25 2.08
N PRO A 82 6.60 10.35 2.99
CA PRO A 82 7.09 9.03 2.61
C PRO A 82 6.05 8.17 1.87
N ALA A 83 4.77 8.25 2.25
CA ALA A 83 3.71 7.50 1.56
C ALA A 83 3.55 7.94 0.09
N ARG A 84 3.58 9.25 -0.20
CA ARG A 84 3.60 9.78 -1.58
C ARG A 84 4.85 9.34 -2.35
N ARG A 85 6.01 9.30 -1.70
CA ARG A 85 7.24 8.79 -2.33
C ARG A 85 7.11 7.32 -2.72
N LEU A 86 6.57 6.48 -1.83
CA LEU A 86 6.33 5.07 -2.14
C LEU A 86 5.32 4.92 -3.28
N ARG A 87 4.24 5.71 -3.27
CA ARG A 87 3.26 5.75 -4.36
C ARG A 87 3.90 6.12 -5.70
N ALA A 88 4.84 7.08 -5.70
CA ALA A 88 5.55 7.50 -6.90
C ALA A 88 6.55 6.44 -7.44
N LEU A 89 6.89 5.42 -6.65
CA LEU A 89 7.74 4.30 -7.11
C LEU A 89 6.96 3.29 -7.97
N GLY A 90 5.63 3.28 -7.87
CA GLY A 90 4.78 2.28 -8.52
C GLY A 90 3.56 2.88 -9.22
N ARG A 91 2.78 2.01 -9.87
CA ARG A 91 1.57 2.40 -10.61
C ARG A 91 0.29 2.28 -9.79
N GLY A 92 0.34 1.59 -8.64
CA GLY A 92 -0.81 1.37 -7.77
C GLY A 92 -1.12 2.53 -6.84
N ALA A 93 -2.05 2.27 -5.91
CA ALA A 93 -2.42 3.16 -4.83
C ALA A 93 -1.68 2.82 -3.53
N VAL A 94 -1.62 3.80 -2.63
CA VAL A 94 -1.10 3.65 -1.26
C VAL A 94 -2.20 4.04 -0.27
N LEU A 95 -2.56 3.13 0.62
CA LEU A 95 -3.41 3.40 1.78
C LEU A 95 -2.52 3.64 3.00
N LEU A 96 -2.44 4.88 3.45
CA LEU A 96 -1.75 5.27 4.67
C LEU A 96 -2.73 5.26 5.85
N VAL A 97 -2.55 4.34 6.78
CA VAL A 97 -3.34 4.22 8.00
C VAL A 97 -2.81 5.19 9.05
N CYS A 98 -3.58 6.23 9.36
CA CYS A 98 -3.23 7.30 10.31
C CYS A 98 -3.85 7.09 11.70
N GLY A 99 -4.14 5.83 12.08
CA GLY A 99 -4.79 5.45 13.33
C GLY A 99 -6.07 4.65 13.11
N PRO A 100 -6.86 4.42 14.18
CA PRO A 100 -8.00 3.49 14.14
C PRO A 100 -9.21 3.97 13.33
N ALA A 101 -9.31 5.26 13.04
CA ALA A 101 -10.50 5.86 12.40
C ALA A 101 -10.19 6.75 11.19
N VAL A 102 -8.91 6.91 10.83
CA VAL A 102 -8.51 7.80 9.73
C VAL A 102 -7.46 7.10 8.90
N SER A 103 -7.72 6.99 7.61
CA SER A 103 -6.72 6.61 6.63
C SER A 103 -6.76 7.56 5.44
N ILE A 104 -5.65 7.61 4.72
CA ILE A 104 -5.46 8.46 3.56
C ILE A 104 -5.14 7.56 2.39
N LEU A 105 -5.99 7.57 1.38
CA LEU A 105 -5.75 6.91 0.10
C LEU A 105 -5.03 7.87 -0.83
N ILE A 106 -3.91 7.41 -1.40
CA ILE A 106 -3.07 8.15 -2.34
C ILE A 106 -3.06 7.35 -3.63
N CYS A 107 -3.55 7.93 -4.72
CA CYS A 107 -3.63 7.27 -6.02
C CYS A 107 -3.34 8.28 -7.13
N ASP A 108 -3.18 7.79 -8.34
CA ASP A 108 -2.93 8.65 -9.50
C ASP A 108 -4.17 9.41 -9.96
N ASP A 109 -3.93 10.58 -10.53
CA ASP A 109 -4.86 11.30 -11.38
C ASP A 109 -4.30 11.32 -12.82
N PRO A 110 -4.62 10.33 -13.66
CA PRO A 110 -4.11 10.29 -15.03
C PRO A 110 -4.54 11.51 -15.86
N ASP A 111 -5.65 12.18 -15.50
CA ASP A 111 -6.16 13.39 -16.14
C ASP A 111 -5.75 14.68 -15.41
N GLY A 112 -4.98 14.56 -14.32
CA GLY A 112 -4.57 15.66 -13.46
C GLY A 112 -3.59 16.62 -14.14
N ARG A 113 -3.62 17.90 -13.76
CA ARG A 113 -2.60 18.88 -14.18
C ARG A 113 -1.30 18.63 -13.41
N PRO A 114 -0.14 18.47 -14.09
CA PRO A 114 1.17 18.33 -13.45
C PRO A 114 1.37 19.37 -12.35
N ARG A 115 1.62 18.92 -11.12
CA ARG A 115 1.91 19.81 -9.99
C ARG A 115 3.42 20.00 -9.79
N ALA A 116 3.80 21.20 -9.35
CA ALA A 116 5.20 21.55 -9.13
C ALA A 116 5.85 20.77 -7.97
N ASP A 117 5.04 20.16 -7.09
CA ASP A 117 5.48 19.44 -5.88
C ASP A 117 5.50 17.91 -6.01
N GLY A 118 5.21 17.34 -7.18
CA GLY A 118 5.29 15.90 -7.42
C GLY A 118 4.28 15.36 -8.44
N PRO A 119 4.14 14.03 -8.57
CA PRO A 119 3.11 13.42 -9.40
C PRO A 119 1.71 13.90 -8.98
N ASN A 120 0.75 13.79 -9.90
CA ASN A 120 -0.64 14.22 -9.72
C ASN A 120 -1.40 13.31 -8.75
N ASP A 121 -0.91 13.19 -7.52
CA ASP A 121 -1.55 12.35 -6.53
C ASP A 121 -2.89 12.95 -6.12
N VAL A 122 -3.95 12.16 -6.22
CA VAL A 122 -5.19 12.40 -5.48
C VAL A 122 -5.01 11.86 -4.08
N VAL A 123 -5.24 12.72 -3.10
CA VAL A 123 -5.17 12.39 -1.67
C VAL A 123 -6.58 12.43 -1.11
N ILE A 124 -7.09 11.28 -0.68
CA ILE A 124 -8.48 11.12 -0.23
C ILE A 124 -8.46 10.69 1.23
N GLY A 125 -9.09 11.48 2.09
CA GLY A 125 -9.33 11.08 3.47
C GLY A 125 -10.48 10.08 3.53
N LEU A 126 -10.25 8.93 4.15
CA LEU A 126 -11.28 7.92 4.37
C LEU A 126 -11.83 8.05 5.81
N PRO A 127 -13.16 8.08 5.98
CA PRO A 127 -13.80 8.22 7.28
C PRO A 127 -13.73 6.92 8.12
N VAL A 128 -13.45 5.79 7.48
CA VAL A 128 -13.28 4.48 8.09
C VAL A 128 -12.10 3.81 7.40
N THR A 129 -11.19 3.23 8.17
CA THR A 129 -10.06 2.46 7.63
C THR A 129 -10.52 1.05 7.26
N PRO A 130 -10.47 0.64 5.98
CA PRO A 130 -10.79 -0.73 5.59
C PRO A 130 -9.82 -1.73 6.22
N THR A 131 -10.32 -2.92 6.57
CA THR A 131 -9.46 -4.00 7.05
C THR A 131 -8.71 -4.65 5.89
N LEU A 132 -7.54 -5.23 6.16
CA LEU A 132 -6.75 -5.93 5.14
C LEU A 132 -7.52 -7.08 4.46
N PRO A 133 -8.27 -7.95 5.18
CA PRO A 133 -9.09 -8.98 4.54
C PRO A 133 -10.16 -8.41 3.62
N ASN A 134 -10.80 -7.30 4.00
CA ASN A 134 -11.83 -6.68 3.17
C ASN A 134 -11.24 -6.04 1.91
N LEU A 135 -10.06 -5.42 2.00
CA LEU A 135 -9.34 -4.89 0.83
C LEU A 135 -8.97 -6.02 -0.13
N GLN A 136 -8.49 -7.16 0.40
CA GLN A 136 -8.19 -8.34 -0.40
C GLN A 136 -9.44 -8.90 -1.09
N ALA A 137 -10.56 -8.98 -0.38
CA ALA A 137 -11.83 -9.43 -0.96
C ALA A 137 -12.32 -8.48 -2.06
N ALA A 138 -12.26 -7.17 -1.83
CA ALA A 138 -12.69 -6.14 -2.78
C ALA A 138 -11.82 -6.11 -4.04
N LEU A 139 -10.49 -6.21 -3.92
CA LEU A 139 -9.59 -6.34 -5.07
C LEU A 139 -9.86 -7.64 -5.85
N GLY A 140 -10.16 -8.75 -5.16
CA GLY A 140 -10.43 -10.04 -5.79
C GLY A 140 -11.76 -10.11 -6.55
N SER A 141 -12.74 -9.28 -6.18
CA SER A 141 -14.05 -9.20 -6.84
C SER A 141 -14.14 -8.09 -7.89
N GLY A 142 -13.55 -6.93 -7.62
CA GLY A 142 -13.63 -5.73 -8.47
C GLY A 142 -12.44 -5.51 -9.42
N GLY A 143 -11.31 -6.17 -9.18
CA GLY A 143 -10.07 -5.92 -9.92
C GLY A 143 -9.34 -4.65 -9.45
N VAL A 144 -8.32 -4.24 -10.21
CA VAL A 144 -7.51 -3.05 -9.91
C VAL A 144 -8.17 -1.81 -10.52
N PRO A 145 -8.57 -0.80 -9.73
CA PRO A 145 -9.11 0.44 -10.25
C PRO A 145 -8.10 1.22 -11.09
N TRP A 146 -8.60 1.91 -12.12
CA TRP A 146 -7.78 2.68 -13.06
C TRP A 146 -7.71 4.18 -12.71
N ASP A 147 -8.59 4.67 -11.83
CA ASP A 147 -8.73 6.06 -11.45
C ASP A 147 -9.05 6.26 -9.96
N ALA A 148 -8.95 7.50 -9.50
CA ALA A 148 -9.23 7.87 -8.11
C ALA A 148 -10.67 7.57 -7.65
N PRO A 149 -11.73 7.84 -8.46
CA PRO A 149 -13.09 7.40 -8.13
C PRO A 149 -13.20 5.90 -7.90
N GLY A 150 -12.64 5.06 -8.78
CA GLY A 150 -12.68 3.61 -8.60
C GLY A 150 -11.93 3.15 -7.35
N TRP A 151 -10.79 3.79 -7.01
CA TRP A 151 -10.07 3.51 -5.77
C TRP A 151 -10.89 3.88 -4.52
N LEU A 152 -11.60 5.00 -4.55
CA LEU A 152 -12.50 5.42 -3.47
C LEU A 152 -13.67 4.45 -3.30
N ASP A 153 -14.31 4.04 -4.39
CA ASP A 153 -15.41 3.08 -4.37
C ASP A 153 -14.97 1.72 -3.80
N LEU A 154 -13.80 1.23 -4.22
CA LEU A 154 -13.21 0.01 -3.67
C LEU A 154 -12.97 0.14 -2.16
N ALA A 155 -12.38 1.26 -1.71
CA ALA A 155 -12.10 1.49 -0.30
C ALA A 155 -13.39 1.59 0.53
N ASN A 156 -14.41 2.28 0.04
CA ASN A 156 -15.72 2.39 0.70
C ASN A 156 -16.42 1.03 0.79
N HIS A 157 -16.37 0.22 -0.27
CA HIS A 157 -16.92 -1.14 -0.26
C HIS A 157 -16.21 -2.00 0.78
N ALA A 158 -14.88 -1.94 0.84
CA ALA A 158 -14.08 -2.67 1.82
C ALA A 158 -14.30 -2.17 3.27
N ALA A 159 -14.63 -0.89 3.47
CA ALA A 159 -14.96 -0.33 4.79
C ALA A 159 -16.36 -0.72 5.29
N ALA A 160 -17.28 -1.05 4.40
CA ALA A 160 -18.67 -1.40 4.73
C ALA A 160 -18.91 -2.90 4.98
N ALA A 161 -17.94 -3.75 4.63
CA ALA A 161 -17.99 -5.20 4.79
C ALA A 161 -17.58 -5.65 6.20
#